data_AF-E8V6C0-F1
#
_entry.id   AF-E8V6C0-F1
#
_cell.length_a   1.000
_cell.length_b   1.000
_cell.length_c   1.000
_cell.angle_alpha   90.00
_cell.angle_beta   90.00
_cell.angle_gamma   90.00
#
_symmetry.space_group_name_H-M   'P 1'
#
loop_
_entity.id
_entity.type
_entity.pdbx_description
1 polymer ?
#
loop_
_entity_poly.entity_id
_entity_poly.type
_entity_poly.pdbx_seq_one_letter_code
_entity_poly.pdbx_strand_id
1 'polypeptide(L)'
;MQRLLEGYSRFRNEVFPHHSSLFQQLAQGQKPEIALITCSDSRVMPEMIFQCEPGQIFPIRNAGNLVPPPTESQSGVAASVEYAVRALQVADIVVVGHSGCGAMKEILERAHVKDLPLVHSWLHHAGPSAKWLSALFQDAGISDEKKLSLLTQANVMTQLGHLAQHASVAEGILKGTLRLHGWVYDIATGEILALDNESGSFGPLALDLHQNELKIA
;
A
#
# COMPACT_ATOMS: atom_id res chain seq x y z
N MET A 1 -22.72 13.30 -6.87
CA MET A 1 -23.69 12.48 -6.11
C MET A 1 -24.49 11.56 -7.03
N GLN A 2 -25.15 12.08 -8.07
CA GLN A 2 -25.96 11.28 -9.02
C GLN A 2 -25.25 10.04 -9.59
N ARG A 3 -23.99 10.18 -10.03
CA ARG A 3 -23.17 9.03 -10.52
C ARG A 3 -23.09 7.87 -9.52
N LEU A 4 -23.02 8.15 -8.21
CA LEU A 4 -22.95 7.11 -7.18
C LEU A 4 -24.31 6.42 -7.01
N LEU A 5 -25.41 7.16 -7.10
CA LEU A 5 -26.77 6.59 -7.02
C LEU A 5 -27.05 5.68 -8.22
N GLU A 6 -26.67 6.11 -9.42
CA GLU A 6 -26.78 5.29 -10.64
C GLU A 6 -25.88 4.05 -10.56
N GLY A 7 -24.65 4.20 -10.07
CA GLY A 7 -23.74 3.08 -9.82
C GLY A 7 -24.30 2.08 -8.81
N TYR A 8 -24.88 2.56 -7.70
CA TYR A 8 -25.54 1.72 -6.70
C TYR A 8 -26.76 1.01 -7.27
N SER A 9 -27.57 1.70 -8.09
CA SER A 9 -28.70 1.08 -8.79
C SER A 9 -28.25 -0.10 -9.65
N ARG A 10 -27.22 0.08 -10.48
CA ARG A 10 -26.63 -1.02 -11.27
C ARG A 10 -26.07 -2.13 -10.37
N PHE A 11 -25.33 -1.78 -9.33
CA PHE A 11 -24.82 -2.77 -8.38
C PHE A 11 -25.95 -3.61 -7.78
N ARG A 12 -27.04 -2.99 -7.33
CA ARG A 12 -28.16 -3.69 -6.69
C ARG A 12 -28.96 -4.58 -7.64
N ASN A 13 -29.17 -4.11 -8.86
CA ASN A 13 -30.09 -4.77 -9.81
C ASN A 13 -29.37 -5.74 -10.76
N GLU A 14 -28.08 -5.55 -11.01
CA GLU A 14 -27.33 -6.33 -11.99
C GLU A 14 -26.18 -7.10 -11.31
N VAL A 15 -25.28 -6.43 -10.60
CA VAL A 15 -24.05 -7.07 -10.07
C VAL A 15 -24.34 -7.98 -8.86
N PHE A 16 -25.01 -7.46 -7.84
CA PHE A 16 -25.25 -8.15 -6.57
C PHE A 16 -26.00 -9.49 -6.74
N PRO A 17 -27.06 -9.60 -7.57
CA PRO A 17 -27.73 -10.87 -7.80
C PRO A 17 -26.76 -11.99 -8.24
N HIS A 18 -25.80 -11.69 -9.12
CA HIS A 18 -24.80 -12.64 -9.60
C HIS A 18 -23.81 -13.09 -8.51
N HIS A 19 -23.58 -12.27 -7.49
CA HIS A 19 -22.66 -12.56 -6.38
C HIS A 19 -23.38 -12.74 -5.03
N SER A 20 -24.69 -12.97 -5.04
CA SER A 20 -25.53 -12.96 -3.84
C SER A 20 -25.11 -14.00 -2.81
N SER A 21 -24.74 -15.20 -3.26
CA SER A 21 -24.18 -16.26 -2.41
C SER A 21 -22.87 -15.83 -1.72
N LEU A 22 -21.94 -15.23 -2.48
CA LEU A 22 -20.68 -14.71 -1.94
C LEU A 22 -20.93 -13.64 -0.87
N PHE A 23 -21.80 -12.66 -1.15
CA PHE A 23 -22.10 -11.62 -0.17
C PHE A 23 -22.83 -12.15 1.07
N GLN A 24 -23.65 -13.19 0.95
CA GLN A 24 -24.27 -13.86 2.11
C GLN A 24 -23.21 -14.55 2.99
N GLN A 25 -22.20 -15.17 2.38
CA GLN A 25 -21.07 -15.75 3.11
C GLN A 25 -20.25 -14.67 3.80
N LEU A 26 -19.88 -13.60 3.08
CA LEU A 26 -19.10 -12.49 3.61
C LEU A 26 -19.83 -11.71 4.73
N ALA A 27 -21.16 -11.74 4.75
CA ALA A 27 -21.94 -11.15 5.83
C ALA A 27 -21.76 -11.86 7.18
N GLN A 28 -21.26 -13.10 7.19
CA GLN A 28 -20.96 -13.84 8.43
C GLN A 28 -19.57 -13.50 8.99
N GLY A 29 -18.68 -12.94 8.17
CA GLY A 29 -17.34 -12.58 8.57
C GLY A 29 -16.39 -12.43 7.38
N GLN A 30 -15.29 -11.74 7.61
CA GLN A 30 -14.20 -11.59 6.64
C GLN A 30 -13.00 -12.43 7.07
N LYS A 31 -12.26 -12.95 6.08
CA LYS A 31 -10.98 -13.64 6.29
C LYS A 31 -10.03 -13.34 5.13
N PRO A 32 -9.59 -12.08 4.99
CA PRO A 32 -8.62 -11.72 3.96
C PRO A 32 -7.27 -12.36 4.27
N GLU A 33 -6.53 -12.72 3.24
CA GLU A 33 -5.17 -13.28 3.39
C GLU A 33 -4.10 -12.17 3.36
N ILE A 34 -4.44 -11.02 2.78
CA ILE A 34 -3.50 -9.93 2.49
C ILE A 34 -4.05 -8.62 3.06
N ALA A 35 -3.22 -7.89 3.81
CA ALA A 35 -3.43 -6.46 4.08
C ALA A 35 -2.70 -5.61 3.04
N LEU A 36 -3.44 -4.73 2.38
CA LEU A 36 -2.92 -3.95 1.25
C LEU A 36 -2.92 -2.46 1.59
N ILE A 37 -1.73 -1.89 1.76
CA ILE A 37 -1.53 -0.48 2.09
C ILE A 37 -1.24 0.29 0.81
N THR A 38 -2.19 1.12 0.38
CA THR A 38 -2.09 1.87 -0.89
C THR A 38 -2.39 3.36 -0.72
N CYS A 39 -2.07 4.15 -1.73
CA CYS A 39 -2.37 5.58 -1.71
C CYS A 39 -3.88 5.81 -1.89
N SER A 40 -4.42 6.87 -1.28
CA SER A 40 -5.79 7.36 -1.53
C SER A 40 -5.98 7.92 -2.94
N ASP A 41 -4.93 7.99 -3.77
CA ASP A 41 -5.00 8.42 -5.16
C ASP A 41 -6.09 7.66 -5.93
N SER A 42 -7.01 8.41 -6.53
CA SER A 42 -8.18 7.85 -7.22
C SER A 42 -7.84 6.97 -8.44
N ARG A 43 -6.60 7.04 -8.94
CA ARG A 43 -6.10 6.22 -10.05
C ARG A 43 -5.61 4.84 -9.57
N VAL A 44 -5.35 4.69 -8.27
CA VAL A 44 -4.97 3.42 -7.67
C VAL A 44 -6.23 2.70 -7.22
N MET A 45 -6.60 1.64 -7.93
CA MET A 45 -7.77 0.81 -7.65
C MET A 45 -7.30 -0.63 -7.47
N PRO A 46 -6.90 -1.04 -6.26
CA PRO A 46 -6.27 -2.33 -6.04
C PRO A 46 -7.08 -3.53 -6.52
N GLU A 47 -8.39 -3.52 -6.28
CA GLU A 47 -9.30 -4.58 -6.71
C GLU A 47 -9.29 -4.74 -8.23
N MET A 48 -9.12 -3.65 -8.98
CA MET A 48 -8.97 -3.67 -10.43
C MET A 48 -7.57 -4.13 -10.87
N ILE A 49 -6.52 -3.66 -10.19
CA ILE A 49 -5.13 -3.99 -10.55
C ILE A 49 -4.85 -5.48 -10.32
N PHE A 50 -5.30 -6.02 -9.19
CA PHE A 50 -5.02 -7.40 -8.76
C PHE A 50 -6.16 -8.38 -9.02
N GLN A 51 -7.27 -7.92 -9.61
CA GLN A 51 -8.47 -8.72 -9.88
C GLN A 51 -9.00 -9.43 -8.63
N CYS A 52 -8.97 -8.73 -7.48
CA CYS A 52 -9.42 -9.29 -6.21
C CYS A 52 -10.95 -9.28 -6.10
N GLU A 53 -11.51 -10.40 -5.66
CA GLU A 53 -12.91 -10.51 -5.25
C GLU A 53 -13.17 -9.87 -3.87
N PRO A 54 -14.42 -9.51 -3.54
CA PRO A 54 -14.79 -9.04 -2.22
C PRO A 54 -14.31 -9.99 -1.10
N GLY A 55 -13.65 -9.43 -0.10
CA GLY A 55 -13.17 -10.17 1.08
C GLY A 55 -11.77 -10.79 0.95
N GLN A 56 -11.12 -10.74 -0.23
CA GLN A 56 -9.77 -11.29 -0.40
C GLN A 56 -8.66 -10.40 0.18
N ILE A 57 -8.86 -9.07 0.16
CA ILE A 57 -7.90 -8.09 0.66
C ILE A 57 -8.50 -7.26 1.79
N PHE A 58 -7.65 -6.88 2.75
CA PHE A 58 -7.95 -5.88 3.78
C PHE A 58 -7.30 -4.54 3.39
N PRO A 59 -8.07 -3.56 2.86
CA PRO A 59 -7.49 -2.33 2.32
C PRO A 59 -7.19 -1.31 3.42
N ILE A 60 -6.01 -0.70 3.37
CA ILE A 60 -5.62 0.47 4.16
C ILE A 60 -5.19 1.56 3.19
N ARG A 61 -5.90 2.70 3.18
CA ARG A 61 -5.66 3.77 2.19
C ARG A 61 -5.46 5.12 2.85
N ASN A 62 -4.37 5.79 2.50
CA ASN A 62 -4.07 7.16 2.95
C ASN A 62 -3.25 7.92 1.89
N ALA A 63 -3.10 9.23 2.03
CA ALA A 63 -2.25 10.01 1.13
C ALA A 63 -0.77 9.59 1.27
N GLY A 64 -0.20 9.02 0.20
CA GLY A 64 1.22 8.62 0.16
C GLY A 64 1.52 7.23 0.72
N ASN A 65 0.50 6.40 1.00
CA ASN A 65 0.64 5.02 1.49
C ASN A 65 1.60 4.91 2.68
N LEU A 66 1.52 5.86 3.60
CA LEU A 66 2.40 6.00 4.75
C LEU A 66 1.92 5.13 5.92
N VAL A 67 2.89 4.64 6.69
CA VAL A 67 2.70 3.90 7.94
C VAL A 67 3.45 4.67 9.02
N PRO A 68 2.76 5.22 10.03
CA PRO A 68 3.44 5.88 11.13
C PRO A 68 4.37 4.93 11.91
N PRO A 69 5.44 5.45 12.53
CA PRO A 69 6.30 4.66 13.40
C PRO A 69 5.51 4.11 14.60
N PRO A 70 5.96 3.03 15.25
CA PRO A 70 5.24 2.39 16.36
C PRO A 70 5.06 3.29 17.59
N THR A 71 5.79 4.40 17.67
CA THR A 71 5.64 5.41 18.74
C THR A 71 4.34 6.20 18.63
N GLU A 72 3.67 6.20 17.48
CA GLU A 72 2.36 6.84 17.31
C GLU A 72 1.21 5.89 17.61
N SER A 73 0.73 5.95 18.85
CA SER A 73 -0.34 5.07 19.35
C SER A 73 -1.75 5.48 18.93
N GLN A 74 -1.95 6.70 18.40
CA GLN A 74 -3.26 7.20 17.96
C GLN A 74 -3.33 7.36 16.44
N SER A 75 -3.05 6.27 15.72
CA SER A 75 -3.11 6.23 14.26
C SER A 75 -4.11 5.20 13.77
N GLY A 76 -5.03 5.63 12.89
CA GLY A 76 -5.93 4.72 12.20
C GLY A 76 -5.19 3.67 11.37
N VAL A 77 -4.02 4.03 10.82
CA VAL A 77 -3.18 3.08 10.07
C VAL A 77 -2.57 2.03 11.00
N ALA A 78 -2.02 2.44 12.15
CA ALA A 78 -1.45 1.51 13.13
C ALA A 78 -2.52 0.55 13.67
N ALA A 79 -3.71 1.07 14.00
CA ALA A 79 -4.84 0.26 14.45
C ALA A 79 -5.31 -0.73 13.38
N SER A 80 -5.39 -0.31 12.11
CA SER A 80 -5.75 -1.20 11.00
C SER A 80 -4.70 -2.29 10.76
N VAL A 81 -3.41 -1.98 10.88
CA VAL A 81 -2.32 -2.98 10.79
C VAL A 81 -2.42 -3.97 11.95
N GLU A 82 -2.61 -3.51 13.19
CA GLU A 82 -2.79 -4.41 14.33
C GLU A 82 -3.99 -5.33 14.14
N TYR A 83 -5.13 -4.78 13.70
CA TYR A 83 -6.34 -5.55 13.45
C TYR A 83 -6.14 -6.61 12.36
N ALA A 84 -5.51 -6.23 11.24
CA ALA A 84 -5.22 -7.17 10.15
C ALA A 84 -4.35 -8.35 10.63
N VAL A 85 -3.31 -8.07 11.42
CA VAL A 85 -2.39 -9.11 11.88
C VAL A 85 -2.97 -9.94 13.02
N ARG A 86 -3.55 -9.31 14.04
CA ARG A 86 -3.97 -10.01 15.26
C ARG A 86 -5.37 -10.57 15.18
N ALA A 87 -6.31 -9.83 14.61
CA ALA A 87 -7.70 -10.24 14.54
C ALA A 87 -8.01 -11.05 13.28
N LEU A 88 -7.46 -10.62 12.12
CA LEU A 88 -7.72 -11.29 10.84
C LEU A 88 -6.66 -12.32 10.45
N GLN A 89 -5.49 -12.29 11.10
CA GLN A 89 -4.39 -13.24 10.86
C GLN A 89 -3.96 -13.28 9.39
N VAL A 90 -3.88 -12.10 8.74
CA VAL A 90 -3.34 -11.99 7.38
C VAL A 90 -1.92 -12.58 7.33
N ALA A 91 -1.59 -13.25 6.23
CA ALA A 91 -0.27 -13.85 6.03
C ALA A 91 0.70 -12.89 5.34
N ASP A 92 0.18 -11.88 4.65
CA ASP A 92 0.97 -10.93 3.88
C ASP A 92 0.51 -9.48 4.13
N ILE A 93 1.46 -8.57 4.28
CA ILE A 93 1.23 -7.13 4.18
C ILE A 93 2.01 -6.60 2.99
N VAL A 94 1.32 -5.88 2.10
CA VAL A 94 1.95 -5.28 0.93
C VAL A 94 1.78 -3.76 0.98
N VAL A 95 2.90 -3.03 0.90
CA VAL A 95 2.90 -1.57 0.71
C VAL A 95 3.07 -1.27 -0.76
N VAL A 96 2.10 -0.59 -1.35
CA VAL A 96 2.09 -0.25 -2.79
C VAL A 96 2.23 1.27 -2.95
N GLY A 97 3.44 1.70 -3.32
CA GLY A 97 3.68 3.03 -3.88
C GLY A 97 3.18 3.11 -5.32
N HIS A 98 3.14 4.31 -5.91
CA HIS A 98 2.71 4.44 -7.30
C HIS A 98 3.36 5.62 -8.03
N SER A 99 3.43 5.52 -9.37
CA SER A 99 3.97 6.59 -10.21
C SER A 99 3.14 7.87 -10.11
N GLY A 100 3.82 9.02 -10.16
CA GLY A 100 3.15 10.34 -10.13
C GLY A 100 2.40 10.65 -8.82
N CYS A 101 2.80 10.07 -7.69
CA CYS A 101 2.16 10.28 -6.38
C CYS A 101 2.21 11.74 -5.92
N GLY A 102 1.04 12.35 -5.68
CA GLY A 102 0.95 13.73 -5.21
C GLY A 102 1.69 13.96 -3.89
N ALA A 103 1.50 13.09 -2.90
CA ALA A 103 2.19 13.16 -1.62
C ALA A 103 3.74 13.15 -1.76
N MET A 104 4.26 12.34 -2.69
CA MET A 104 5.71 12.28 -2.93
C MET A 104 6.21 13.51 -3.70
N LYS A 105 5.41 14.07 -4.62
CA LYS A 105 5.73 15.34 -5.29
C LYS A 105 5.83 16.48 -4.28
N GLU A 106 4.89 16.58 -3.34
CA GLU A 106 4.92 17.59 -2.27
C GLU A 106 6.22 17.51 -1.44
N ILE A 107 6.64 16.29 -1.08
CA ILE A 107 7.92 16.08 -0.36
C ILE A 107 9.11 16.47 -1.22
N LEU A 108 9.10 16.10 -2.51
CA LEU A 108 10.20 16.39 -3.43
C LEU A 108 10.39 17.89 -3.64
N GLU A 109 9.30 18.60 -3.96
CA GLU A 109 9.29 20.02 -4.31
C GLU A 109 9.39 20.93 -3.08
N ARG A 110 9.15 20.39 -1.87
CA ARG A 110 9.03 21.15 -0.61
C ARG A 110 8.00 22.29 -0.72
N ALA A 111 7.05 22.15 -1.65
CA ALA A 111 6.06 23.14 -1.97
C ALA A 111 4.75 22.88 -1.21
N HIS A 112 3.89 23.88 -1.16
CA HIS A 112 2.43 23.79 -0.95
C HIS A 112 1.80 23.13 0.29
N VAL A 113 2.55 22.82 1.36
CA VAL A 113 1.89 22.37 2.62
C VAL A 113 1.66 23.46 3.67
N LYS A 114 2.01 24.72 3.39
CA LYS A 114 1.76 25.84 4.31
C LYS A 114 0.26 26.02 4.62
N ASP A 115 -0.60 25.73 3.66
CA ASP A 115 -2.05 25.86 3.80
C ASP A 115 -2.75 24.54 4.16
N LEU A 116 -1.98 23.45 4.36
CA LEU A 116 -2.49 22.11 4.69
C LEU A 116 -1.75 21.51 5.90
N PRO A 117 -1.83 22.09 7.10
CA PRO A 117 -0.99 21.72 8.25
C PRO A 117 -1.11 20.24 8.65
N LEU A 118 -2.30 19.63 8.50
CA LEU A 118 -2.50 18.20 8.77
C LEU A 118 -1.79 17.31 7.75
N VAL A 119 -1.84 17.67 6.47
CA VAL A 119 -1.09 16.97 5.42
C VAL A 119 0.40 17.16 5.65
N HIS A 120 0.83 18.35 6.04
CA HIS A 120 2.24 18.62 6.33
C HIS A 120 2.74 17.67 7.41
N SER A 121 2.05 17.64 8.55
CA SER A 121 2.34 16.73 9.66
C SER A 121 2.34 15.28 9.21
N TRP A 122 1.33 14.86 8.44
CA TRP A 122 1.22 13.49 7.92
C TRP A 122 2.42 13.09 7.04
N LEU A 123 2.89 13.97 6.16
CA LEU A 123 4.02 13.66 5.28
C LEU A 123 5.35 13.51 6.04
N HIS A 124 5.45 13.88 7.31
CA HIS A 124 6.62 13.53 8.13
C HIS A 124 6.81 12.02 8.31
N HIS A 125 5.76 11.20 8.16
CA HIS A 125 5.86 9.73 8.22
C HIS A 125 6.57 9.12 7.00
N ALA A 126 6.83 9.89 5.93
CA ALA A 126 7.75 9.46 4.87
C ALA A 126 9.20 9.31 5.37
N GLY A 127 9.48 9.78 6.59
CA GLY A 127 10.73 9.57 7.29
C GLY A 127 11.87 10.50 6.85
N PRO A 128 13.01 10.45 7.57
CA PRO A 128 14.16 11.30 7.29
C PRO A 128 14.80 11.00 5.92
N SER A 129 14.74 9.75 5.46
CA SER A 129 15.30 9.32 4.16
C SER A 129 14.67 10.07 2.99
N ALA A 130 13.35 10.32 3.05
CA ALA A 130 12.65 11.10 2.02
C ALA A 130 13.13 12.56 1.96
N LYS A 131 13.37 13.18 3.13
CA LYS A 131 13.93 14.54 3.22
C LYS A 131 15.36 14.61 2.73
N TRP A 132 16.18 13.62 3.10
CA TRP A 132 17.57 13.54 2.67
C TRP A 132 17.70 13.34 1.16
N LEU A 133 16.92 12.42 0.57
CA LEU A 133 16.88 12.22 -0.88
C LEU A 133 16.38 13.47 -1.61
N SER A 134 15.31 14.12 -1.13
CA SER A 134 14.85 15.40 -1.68
C SER A 134 15.97 16.44 -1.69
N ALA A 135 16.77 16.54 -0.61
CA ALA A 135 17.92 17.44 -0.56
C ALA A 135 19.02 17.05 -1.56
N LEU A 136 19.40 15.78 -1.60
CA LEU A 136 20.43 15.27 -2.52
C LEU A 136 20.05 15.51 -3.99
N PHE A 137 18.76 15.44 -4.30
CA PHE A 137 18.26 15.61 -5.65
C PHE A 137 18.17 17.07 -6.12
N GLN A 138 18.34 18.07 -5.25
CA GLN A 138 18.28 19.48 -5.66
C GLN A 138 19.38 19.83 -6.66
N ASP A 139 20.59 19.31 -6.43
CA ASP A 139 21.76 19.57 -7.28
C ASP A 139 22.07 18.41 -8.24
N ALA A 140 21.22 17.38 -8.25
CA ALA A 140 21.43 16.20 -9.09
C ALA A 140 20.98 16.46 -10.53
N GLY A 141 21.84 16.15 -11.50
CA GLY A 141 21.57 16.23 -12.95
C GLY A 141 20.61 15.16 -13.50
N ILE A 142 19.64 14.73 -12.70
CA ILE A 142 18.62 13.73 -13.07
C ILE A 142 17.25 14.41 -13.23
N SER A 143 16.37 13.83 -14.05
CA SER A 143 15.03 14.38 -14.29
C SER A 143 14.12 14.31 -13.05
N ASP A 144 13.15 15.21 -12.95
CA ASP A 144 12.19 15.21 -11.84
C ASP A 144 11.34 13.94 -11.77
N GLU A 145 11.04 13.35 -12.92
CA GLU A 145 10.40 12.02 -13.00
C GLU A 145 11.25 10.95 -12.32
N LYS A 146 12.58 10.94 -12.59
CA LYS A 146 13.49 9.98 -11.96
C LYS A 146 13.61 10.24 -10.46
N LYS A 147 13.69 11.50 -10.02
CA LYS A 147 13.70 11.89 -8.59
C LYS A 147 12.44 11.37 -7.88
N LEU A 148 11.27 11.59 -8.49
CA LEU A 148 10.00 11.16 -7.93
C LEU A 148 9.89 9.63 -7.86
N SER A 149 10.37 8.92 -8.89
CA SER A 149 10.43 7.46 -8.91
C SER A 149 11.29 6.91 -7.77
N LEU A 150 12.51 7.44 -7.60
CA LEU A 150 13.42 7.05 -6.51
C LEU A 150 12.85 7.39 -5.13
N LEU A 151 12.23 8.55 -4.98
CA LEU A 151 11.59 8.95 -3.73
C LEU A 151 10.41 8.03 -3.39
N THR A 152 9.62 7.62 -4.38
CA THR A 152 8.51 6.68 -4.21
C THR A 152 9.00 5.31 -3.74
N GLN A 153 10.08 4.79 -4.35
CA GLN A 153 10.71 3.54 -3.92
C GLN A 153 11.26 3.63 -2.49
N ALA A 154 11.98 4.70 -2.18
CA ALA A 154 12.52 4.93 -0.84
C ALA A 154 11.40 5.08 0.21
N ASN A 155 10.27 5.70 -0.16
CA ASN A 155 9.09 5.77 0.70
C ASN A 155 8.58 4.37 1.03
N VAL A 156 8.36 3.51 0.02
CA VAL A 156 7.92 2.12 0.23
C VAL A 156 8.86 1.39 1.19
N MET A 157 10.17 1.46 0.97
CA MET A 157 11.16 0.84 1.88
C MET A 157 11.07 1.40 3.31
N THR A 158 10.88 2.72 3.46
CA THR A 158 10.72 3.35 4.78
C THR A 158 9.46 2.83 5.49
N GLN A 159 8.36 2.67 4.77
CA GLN A 159 7.10 2.18 5.34
C GLN A 159 7.19 0.70 5.75
N LEU A 160 7.92 -0.13 4.99
CA LEU A 160 8.24 -1.51 5.40
C LEU A 160 9.07 -1.51 6.68
N GLY A 161 10.06 -0.60 6.79
CA GLY A 161 10.86 -0.44 7.99
C GLY A 161 10.04 -0.02 9.21
N HIS A 162 9.05 0.86 9.05
CA HIS A 162 8.10 1.19 10.11
C HIS A 162 7.24 -0.01 10.49
N LEU A 163 6.64 -0.71 9.50
CA LEU A 163 5.83 -1.91 9.71
C LEU A 163 6.57 -2.97 10.53
N ALA A 164 7.81 -3.28 10.16
CA ALA A 164 8.63 -4.29 10.83
C ALA A 164 8.88 -4.00 12.33
N GLN A 165 8.67 -2.75 12.77
CA GLN A 165 8.83 -2.34 14.18
C GLN A 165 7.50 -2.32 14.95
N HIS A 166 6.35 -2.47 14.30
CA HIS A 166 5.07 -2.64 15.00
C HIS A 166 5.05 -4.01 15.67
N ALA A 167 4.64 -4.06 16.95
CA ALA A 167 4.79 -5.25 17.78
C ALA A 167 4.09 -6.49 17.20
N SER A 168 2.87 -6.33 16.67
CA SER A 168 2.13 -7.42 16.02
C SER A 168 2.84 -7.96 14.77
N VAL A 169 3.41 -7.06 13.97
CA VAL A 169 4.11 -7.39 12.73
C VAL A 169 5.44 -8.08 13.03
N ALA A 170 6.25 -7.51 13.92
CA ALA A 170 7.53 -8.07 14.34
C ALA A 170 7.37 -9.50 14.88
N GLU A 171 6.34 -9.72 15.71
CA GLU A 171 5.99 -11.04 16.23
C GLU A 171 5.58 -12.02 15.12
N GLY A 172 4.76 -11.58 14.16
CA GLY A 172 4.34 -12.40 13.02
C GLY A 172 5.51 -12.80 12.11
N ILE A 173 6.43 -11.88 11.84
CA ILE A 173 7.66 -12.15 11.06
C ILE A 173 8.53 -13.16 11.79
N LEU A 174 8.78 -12.96 13.09
CA LEU A 174 9.61 -13.88 13.89
C LEU A 174 9.05 -15.31 13.91
N LYS A 175 7.72 -15.45 13.91
CA LYS A 175 7.03 -16.75 13.86
C LYS A 175 6.94 -17.34 12.46
N GLY A 176 7.34 -16.61 11.41
CA GLY A 176 7.19 -17.04 10.02
C GLY A 176 5.74 -17.05 9.52
N THR A 177 4.81 -16.43 10.25
CA THR A 177 3.38 -16.38 9.90
C THR A 177 3.01 -15.13 9.10
N LEU A 178 3.92 -14.16 8.98
CA LEU A 178 3.68 -12.89 8.31
C LEU A 178 4.87 -12.53 7.41
N ARG A 179 4.58 -12.08 6.18
CA ARG A 179 5.56 -11.57 5.23
C ARG A 179 5.24 -10.12 4.85
N LEU A 180 6.29 -9.35 4.59
CA LEU A 180 6.18 -7.96 4.13
C LEU A 180 6.66 -7.84 2.69
N HIS A 181 5.92 -7.10 1.87
CA HIS A 181 6.21 -6.88 0.45
C HIS A 181 6.13 -5.40 0.11
N GLY A 182 7.10 -4.89 -0.66
CA GLY A 182 7.11 -3.51 -1.14
C GLY A 182 6.99 -3.43 -2.63
N TRP A 183 5.94 -2.82 -3.14
CA TRP A 183 5.66 -2.69 -4.58
C TRP A 183 5.54 -1.23 -5.00
N VAL A 184 5.84 -0.95 -6.28
CA VAL A 184 5.57 0.33 -6.93
C VAL A 184 4.79 0.08 -8.21
N TYR A 185 3.56 0.56 -8.25
CA TYR A 185 2.68 0.47 -9.42
C TYR A 185 2.86 1.67 -10.36
N ASP A 186 3.18 1.41 -11.62
CA ASP A 186 3.17 2.45 -12.64
C ASP A 186 1.77 2.58 -13.26
N ILE A 187 1.13 3.73 -13.06
CA ILE A 187 -0.22 3.99 -13.56
C ILE A 187 -0.27 4.04 -15.10
N ALA A 188 0.79 4.53 -15.75
CA ALA A 188 0.80 4.74 -17.20
C ALA A 188 1.05 3.43 -17.95
N THR A 189 1.94 2.57 -17.45
CA THR A 189 2.29 1.30 -18.10
C THR A 189 1.48 0.12 -17.58
N GLY A 190 0.93 0.22 -16.36
CA GLY A 190 0.27 -0.89 -15.68
C GLY A 190 1.24 -1.85 -14.99
N GLU A 191 2.55 -1.61 -15.09
CA GLU A 191 3.58 -2.49 -14.53
C GLU A 191 3.71 -2.32 -13.02
N ILE A 192 4.17 -3.38 -12.35
CA ILE A 192 4.53 -3.34 -10.94
C ILE A 192 5.99 -3.71 -10.81
N LEU A 193 6.73 -2.87 -10.08
CA LEU A 193 8.06 -3.20 -9.61
C LEU A 193 7.96 -3.72 -8.17
N ALA A 194 8.61 -4.85 -7.88
CA ALA A 194 8.71 -5.42 -6.54
C ALA A 194 10.10 -5.20 -5.98
N LEU A 195 10.16 -4.87 -4.68
CA LEU A 195 11.39 -4.84 -3.90
C LEU A 195 11.86 -6.28 -3.70
N ASP A 196 13.06 -6.57 -4.19
CA ASP A 196 13.79 -7.76 -3.79
C ASP A 196 14.54 -7.48 -2.48
N ASN A 197 14.22 -8.28 -1.45
CA ASN A 197 14.79 -8.11 -0.12
C ASN A 197 16.27 -8.51 -0.05
N GLU A 198 16.77 -9.33 -0.98
CA GLU A 198 18.17 -9.73 -1.01
C GLU A 198 19.06 -8.64 -1.62
N SER A 199 18.69 -8.12 -2.80
CA SER A 199 19.44 -7.04 -3.45
C SER A 199 19.12 -5.64 -2.91
N GLY A 200 17.98 -5.48 -2.22
CA GLY A 200 17.47 -4.17 -1.81
C GLY A 200 17.06 -3.28 -2.99
N SER A 201 16.80 -3.87 -4.16
CA SER A 201 16.49 -3.15 -5.40
C SER A 201 15.09 -3.49 -5.92
N PHE A 202 14.50 -2.56 -6.68
CA PHE A 202 13.21 -2.79 -7.33
C PHE A 202 13.42 -3.37 -8.73
N GLY A 203 12.81 -4.52 -9.00
CA GLY A 203 12.76 -5.16 -10.30
C GLY A 203 11.31 -5.45 -10.72
N PRO A 204 11.05 -5.86 -11.98
CA PRO A 204 9.72 -6.27 -12.40
C PRO A 204 9.13 -7.34 -11.46
N LEU A 205 7.86 -7.21 -11.10
CA LEU A 205 7.15 -8.23 -10.32
C LEU A 205 7.16 -9.53 -11.12
N ALA A 206 7.81 -10.57 -10.57
CA ALA A 206 7.85 -11.87 -11.20
C ALA A 206 6.44 -12.46 -11.26
N LEU A 207 5.92 -12.63 -12.49
CA LEU A 207 4.64 -13.29 -12.75
C LEU A 207 4.86 -14.81 -12.85
N ASP A 208 5.42 -15.43 -11.81
CA ASP A 208 5.67 -16.88 -11.85
C ASP A 208 4.39 -17.63 -11.43
N LEU A 209 3.49 -17.84 -12.40
CA LEU A 209 2.15 -18.44 -12.20
C LEU A 209 2.17 -19.94 -11.85
N HIS A 210 3.33 -20.55 -11.62
CA HIS A 210 3.49 -22.01 -11.53
C HIS A 210 4.18 -22.57 -10.26
N GLN A 211 4.38 -21.79 -9.19
CA GLN A 211 5.04 -22.30 -7.97
C GLN A 211 4.12 -22.74 -6.81
N ASN A 212 2.84 -23.06 -7.07
CA ASN A 212 1.96 -23.64 -6.04
C ASN A 212 1.96 -25.19 -6.00
N GLU A 213 2.91 -25.85 -6.66
CA GLU A 213 3.19 -27.25 -6.40
C GLU A 213 4.67 -27.43 -5.99
N LEU A 214 4.88 -28.09 -4.83
CA LEU A 214 6.15 -28.62 -4.26
C LEU A 214 6.86 -27.67 -3.27
N LYS A 215 7.18 -28.04 -2.01
CA LYS A 215 7.40 -29.36 -1.41
C LYS A 215 7.04 -29.35 0.09
N ILE A 216 6.25 -30.33 0.51
CA ILE A 216 6.35 -30.89 1.86
C ILE A 216 7.58 -31.81 1.83
N ALA A 217 8.58 -31.48 2.64
CA ALA A 217 9.62 -32.40 3.10
C ALA A 217 9.72 -32.23 4.61
#